data_AF-A0A1I6APC3-F1
#
_entry.id   AF-A0A1I6APC3-F1
#
_cell.length_a   1.000
_cell.length_b   1.000
_cell.length_c   1.000
_cell.angle_alpha   90.00
_cell.angle_beta   90.00
_cell.angle_gamma   90.00
#
_symmetry.space_group_name_H-M   'P 1'
#
loop_
_entity.id
_entity.type
_entity.pdbx_description
1 polymer ?
#
loop_
_entity_poly.entity_id
_entity_poly.type
_entity_poly.pdbx_seq_one_letter_code
_entity_poly.pdbx_strand_id
1 'polypeptide(L)'
;MRAPDFLKAGLGHMQDRAVTYDKPQGERSMGMTVALANVLLAEKLREPLSEEDGWNFMELLKLVRSKQGEFKADNYEDRAAYAGLAGEAAFDERGPKAADQDCIFIEAAPPAGGRS
;
A
#
# COMPACT_ATOMS: atom_id res chain seq x y z
N MET A 1 -13.49 -23.93 -10.47
CA MET A 1 -12.66 -22.77 -10.10
C MET A 1 -11.23 -23.25 -9.88
N ARG A 2 -10.24 -22.59 -10.48
CA ARG A 2 -8.80 -22.91 -10.36
C ARG A 2 -8.06 -21.74 -9.72
N ALA A 3 -6.84 -21.98 -9.23
CA ALA A 3 -6.03 -20.95 -8.57
C ALA A 3 -5.92 -19.61 -9.34
N PRO A 4 -5.68 -19.58 -10.68
CA PRO A 4 -5.60 -18.32 -11.41
C PRO A 4 -6.93 -17.55 -11.49
N ASP A 5 -8.07 -18.23 -11.34
CA ASP A 5 -9.39 -17.60 -11.43
C ASP A 5 -9.60 -16.66 -10.23
N PHE A 6 -9.15 -17.04 -9.04
CA PHE A 6 -9.21 -16.19 -7.84
C PHE A 6 -8.36 -14.93 -7.96
N LEU A 7 -7.16 -15.05 -8.54
CA LEU A 7 -6.28 -13.90 -8.74
C LEU A 7 -6.88 -12.90 -9.74
N LYS A 8 -7.50 -13.40 -10.82
CA LYS A 8 -8.18 -12.56 -11.80
C LYS A 8 -9.39 -11.85 -11.22
N ALA A 9 -10.19 -12.54 -10.40
CA ALA A 9 -11.31 -11.93 -9.69
C ALA A 9 -10.83 -10.88 -8.68
N GLY A 10 -9.78 -11.17 -7.90
CA GLY A 10 -9.16 -10.21 -7.00
C GLY A 10 -8.60 -8.96 -7.72
N LEU A 11 -8.02 -9.13 -8.92
CA LEU A 11 -7.64 -8.00 -9.78
C LEU A 11 -8.86 -7.15 -10.17
N GLY A 12 -9.97 -7.78 -10.53
CA GLY A 12 -11.24 -7.08 -10.79
C GLY A 12 -11.68 -6.25 -9.58
N HIS A 13 -11.68 -6.85 -8.38
CA HIS A 13 -12.05 -6.14 -7.15
C HIS A 13 -11.17 -4.92 -6.86
N MET A 14 -9.87 -4.98 -7.16
CA MET A 14 -8.97 -3.83 -7.05
C MET A 14 -9.30 -2.73 -8.06
N GLN A 15 -9.57 -3.10 -9.32
CA GLN A 15 -9.93 -2.15 -10.38
C GLN A 15 -11.27 -1.46 -10.09
N ASP A 16 -12.28 -2.24 -9.66
CA ASP A 16 -13.59 -1.71 -9.27
C ASP A 16 -13.48 -0.78 -8.06
N ARG A 17 -12.58 -1.09 -7.11
CA ARG A 17 -12.28 -0.20 -5.99
C ARG A 17 -11.62 1.10 -6.44
N ALA A 18 -10.66 1.05 -7.35
CA ALA A 18 -10.03 2.25 -7.88
C ALA A 18 -11.08 3.17 -8.53
N VAL A 19 -12.01 2.60 -9.31
CA VAL A 19 -13.09 3.37 -9.95
C VAL A 19 -14.10 3.94 -8.95
N THR A 20 -14.41 3.20 -7.88
CA THR A 20 -15.49 3.57 -6.95
C THR A 20 -15.02 4.50 -5.83
N TYR A 21 -13.77 4.38 -5.40
CA TYR A 21 -13.25 5.04 -4.19
C TYR A 21 -12.09 5.99 -4.43
N ASP A 22 -11.37 5.91 -5.56
CA ASP A 22 -10.37 6.93 -5.89
C ASP A 22 -11.08 8.20 -6.36
N LYS A 23 -11.34 9.10 -5.42
CA LYS A 23 -11.57 10.51 -5.76
C LYS A 23 -10.29 11.07 -6.44
N PRO A 24 -10.39 12.15 -7.25
CA PRO A 24 -9.22 12.78 -7.88
C PRO A 24 -8.08 13.21 -6.93
N GLN A 25 -8.32 13.16 -5.61
CA GLN A 25 -7.39 13.53 -4.55
C GLN A 25 -6.67 12.32 -3.92
N GLY A 26 -6.93 11.09 -4.39
CA GLY A 26 -6.15 9.90 -4.01
C GLY A 26 -6.29 9.43 -2.56
N GLU A 27 -7.29 9.92 -1.81
CA GLU A 27 -7.52 9.48 -0.43
C GLU A 27 -8.03 8.02 -0.40
N ARG A 28 -7.11 7.08 -0.12
CA ARG A 28 -7.45 5.67 0.04
C ARG A 28 -8.16 5.44 1.37
N SER A 29 -9.27 4.69 1.33
CA SER A 29 -10.07 4.37 2.50
C SER A 29 -9.28 3.65 3.60
N MET A 30 -8.24 2.89 3.25
CA MET A 30 -7.38 2.23 4.24
C MET A 30 -6.46 3.20 4.96
N GLY A 31 -5.77 4.10 4.24
CA GLY A 31 -4.92 5.13 4.86
C GLY A 31 -5.68 5.97 5.90
N MET A 32 -6.90 6.41 5.58
CA MET A 32 -7.76 7.13 6.53
C MET A 32 -8.23 6.27 7.70
N THR A 33 -8.54 5.00 7.45
CA THR A 33 -8.95 4.05 8.50
C THR A 33 -7.81 3.84 9.50
N VAL A 34 -6.58 3.64 9.01
CA VAL A 34 -5.39 3.46 9.83
C VAL A 34 -5.03 4.74 10.59
N ALA A 35 -5.11 5.91 9.93
CA ALA A 35 -4.90 7.19 10.60
C ALA A 35 -5.88 7.38 11.78
N LEU A 36 -7.15 7.09 11.57
CA LEU A 36 -8.16 7.18 12.63
C LEU A 36 -7.94 6.12 13.71
N ALA A 37 -7.58 4.89 13.35
CA ALA A 37 -7.27 3.83 14.31
C ALA A 37 -6.09 4.21 15.22
N ASN A 38 -5.04 4.81 14.65
CA ASN A 38 -3.88 5.28 15.41
C ASN A 38 -4.23 6.40 16.39
N VAL A 39 -5.26 7.21 16.11
CA VAL A 39 -5.77 8.21 17.05
C VAL A 39 -6.66 7.59 18.11
N LEU A 40 -7.67 6.81 17.71
CA LEU A 40 -8.69 6.29 18.63
C LEU A 40 -8.16 5.18 19.54
N LEU A 41 -7.20 4.40 19.07
CA LEU A 41 -6.66 3.23 19.78
C LEU A 41 -5.23 3.45 20.27
N ALA A 42 -4.74 4.70 20.26
CA ALA A 42 -3.36 5.06 20.61
C ALA A 42 -2.90 4.42 21.94
N GLU A 43 -3.74 4.47 22.98
CA GLU A 43 -3.40 3.93 24.31
C GLU A 43 -3.38 2.39 24.38
N LYS A 44 -3.92 1.71 23.36
CA LYS A 44 -4.04 0.25 23.29
C LYS A 44 -3.03 -0.36 22.34
N LEU A 45 -2.56 0.41 21.37
CA LEU A 45 -1.55 -0.02 20.42
C LEU A 45 -0.16 0.06 21.05
N ARG A 46 0.65 -0.96 20.79
CA ARG A 46 2.07 -0.94 21.19
C ARG A 46 2.87 0.02 20.31
N GLU A 47 2.50 0.09 19.04
CA GLU A 47 3.10 0.92 18.00
C GLU A 47 2.03 1.36 17.01
N PRO A 48 2.19 2.50 16.31
CA PRO A 48 1.25 2.92 15.28
C PRO A 48 1.15 1.87 14.17
N LEU A 49 -0.08 1.64 13.70
CA LEU A 49 -0.35 0.79 12.56
C LEU A 49 0.06 1.49 11.27
N SER A 50 0.65 0.73 10.35
CA SER A 50 0.89 1.13 8.97
C SER A 50 -0.34 0.85 8.08
N GLU A 51 -0.36 1.39 6.87
CA GLU A 51 -1.42 1.06 5.89
C GLU A 51 -1.38 -0.43 5.51
N GLU A 52 -0.18 -1.01 5.44
CA GLU A 52 0.03 -2.44 5.25
C GLU A 52 -0.63 -3.28 6.37
N ASP A 53 -0.49 -2.88 7.64
CA ASP A 53 -1.12 -3.57 8.76
C ASP A 53 -2.65 -3.58 8.65
N GLY A 54 -3.22 -2.49 8.13
CA GLY A 54 -4.64 -2.40 7.82
C GLY A 54 -5.09 -3.44 6.79
N TRP A 55 -4.33 -3.60 5.70
CA TRP A 55 -4.62 -4.61 4.68
C TRP A 55 -4.41 -6.04 5.20
N ASN A 56 -3.33 -6.29 5.94
CA ASN A 56 -3.07 -7.57 6.60
C ASN A 56 -4.20 -7.96 7.57
N PHE A 57 -4.74 -6.99 8.31
CA PHE A 57 -5.89 -7.23 9.17
C PHE A 57 -7.13 -7.66 8.38
N MET A 58 -7.38 -7.04 7.23
CA MET A 58 -8.50 -7.43 6.34
C MET A 58 -8.32 -8.83 5.76
N GLU A 59 -7.10 -9.25 5.45
CA GLU A 59 -6.80 -10.63 5.06
C GLU A 59 -7.14 -11.63 6.17
N LEU A 60 -6.77 -11.33 7.42
CA LEU A 60 -7.08 -12.18 8.57
C LEU A 60 -8.59 -12.34 8.75
N LEU A 61 -9.35 -11.26 8.58
CA LEU A 61 -10.81 -11.32 8.64
C LEU A 61 -11.39 -12.29 7.60
N LYS A 62 -10.92 -12.21 6.35
CA LYS A 62 -11.37 -13.12 5.28
C LYS A 62 -10.86 -14.54 5.47
N LEU A 63 -9.66 -14.73 6.02
CA LEU A 63 -9.15 -16.04 6.41
C LEU A 63 -10.07 -16.69 7.44
N VAL A 64 -10.43 -15.99 8.52
CA VAL A 64 -11.35 -16.51 9.55
C VAL A 64 -12.71 -16.84 8.94
N ARG A 65 -13.27 -15.94 8.09
CA ARG A 65 -14.53 -16.19 7.38
C ARG A 65 -14.48 -17.40 6.46
N SER A 66 -13.34 -17.69 5.83
CA SER A 66 -13.17 -18.88 4.98
C SER A 66 -13.24 -20.20 5.77
N LYS A 67 -13.04 -20.15 7.09
CA LYS A 67 -13.13 -21.33 7.98
C LYS A 67 -14.53 -21.54 8.55
N GLN A 68 -15.45 -20.61 8.34
CA GLN A 68 -16.79 -20.65 8.89
C GLN A 68 -17.82 -20.92 7.79
N GLY A 69 -18.66 -21.92 8.00
CA GLY A 69 -19.76 -22.25 7.09
C GLY A 69 -19.30 -22.87 5.77
N GLU A 70 -20.11 -22.68 4.72
CA GLU A 70 -19.86 -23.23 3.39
C GLU A 70 -18.78 -22.46 2.63
N PHE A 71 -18.21 -23.12 1.62
CA PHE A 71 -17.21 -22.52 0.74
C PHE A 71 -17.76 -21.27 0.05
N LYS A 72 -17.02 -20.16 0.15
CA LYS A 72 -17.31 -18.90 -0.54
C LYS A 72 -16.05 -18.41 -1.25
N ALA A 73 -16.10 -18.33 -2.57
CA ALA A 73 -14.98 -17.91 -3.41
C ALA A 73 -14.50 -16.49 -3.10
N ASP A 74 -15.45 -15.57 -2.86
CA ASP A 74 -15.22 -14.18 -2.45
C ASP A 74 -14.20 -14.03 -1.31
N ASN A 75 -14.18 -14.96 -0.35
CA ASN A 75 -13.22 -14.89 0.76
C ASN A 75 -11.76 -15.05 0.29
N TYR A 76 -11.51 -15.74 -0.81
CA TYR A 76 -10.18 -15.96 -1.36
C TYR A 76 -9.82 -14.89 -2.39
N GLU A 77 -10.81 -14.43 -3.17
CA GLU A 77 -10.66 -13.32 -4.13
C GLU A 77 -10.29 -12.03 -3.40
N ASP A 78 -10.99 -11.71 -2.30
CA ASP A 78 -10.67 -10.54 -1.48
C ASP A 78 -9.29 -10.64 -0.84
N ARG A 79 -8.87 -11.84 -0.42
CA ARG A 79 -7.51 -12.03 0.12
C ARG A 79 -6.44 -11.78 -0.93
N ALA A 80 -6.66 -12.23 -2.17
CA ALA A 80 -5.74 -11.95 -3.27
C ALA A 80 -5.66 -10.44 -3.56
N ALA A 81 -6.80 -9.74 -3.53
CA ALA A 81 -6.84 -8.29 -3.68
C ALA A 81 -6.11 -7.58 -2.53
N TYR A 82 -6.39 -7.95 -1.28
CA TYR A 82 -5.79 -7.31 -0.11
C TYR A 82 -4.28 -7.55 -0.03
N ALA A 83 -3.79 -8.74 -0.44
CA ALA A 83 -2.36 -9.00 -0.53
C ALA A 83 -1.65 -8.10 -1.55
N GLY A 84 -2.31 -7.80 -2.68
CA GLY A 84 -1.80 -6.84 -3.65
C GLY A 84 -1.72 -5.42 -3.08
N LEU A 85 -2.77 -4.96 -2.41
CA LEU A 85 -2.85 -3.64 -1.79
C LEU A 85 -1.88 -3.48 -0.62
N ALA A 86 -1.68 -4.53 0.19
CA ALA A 86 -0.67 -4.57 1.24
C ALA A 86 0.74 -4.45 0.64
N GLY A 87 1.02 -5.19 -0.43
CA GLY A 87 2.30 -5.13 -1.14
C GLY A 87 2.58 -3.75 -1.74
N GLU A 88 1.56 -3.09 -2.29
CA GLU A 88 1.66 -1.70 -2.78
C GLU A 88 2.00 -0.74 -1.64
N ALA A 89 1.25 -0.78 -0.53
CA ALA A 89 1.51 0.06 0.63
C ALA A 89 2.93 -0.16 1.21
N ALA A 90 3.37 -1.41 1.30
CA ALA A 90 4.71 -1.77 1.72
C ALA A 90 5.79 -1.23 0.76
N PHE A 91 5.55 -1.30 -0.55
CA PHE A 91 6.46 -0.77 -1.55
C PHE A 91 6.54 0.77 -1.50
N ASP A 92 5.43 1.45 -1.29
CA ASP A 92 5.42 2.92 -1.16
C ASP A 92 6.15 3.38 0.11
N GLU A 93 6.02 2.65 1.22
CA GLU A 93 6.67 2.98 2.48
C GLU A 93 8.18 2.66 2.46
N ARG A 94 8.55 1.46 1.98
CA ARG A 94 9.90 0.87 2.16
C ARG A 94 10.63 0.57 0.86
N GLY A 95 10.01 0.81 -0.29
CA GLY A 95 10.61 0.62 -1.60
C GLY A 95 11.79 1.56 -1.84
N PRO A 96 12.63 1.26 -2.85
CA PRO A 96 13.73 2.13 -3.23
C PRO A 96 13.17 3.48 -3.69
N LYS A 97 13.34 4.51 -2.86
CA LYS A 97 13.09 5.90 -3.26
C LYS A 97 14.12 6.25 -4.32
N ALA A 98 13.68 6.86 -5.42
CA ALA A 98 14.60 7.38 -6.42
C ALA A 98 15.67 8.19 -5.68
N ALA A 99 16.94 7.82 -5.88
CA ALA A 99 18.05 8.48 -5.22
C ALA A 99 17.90 9.99 -5.43
N ASP A 100 18.02 10.73 -4.34
CA ASP A 100 18.18 12.18 -4.34
C ASP A 100 19.06 12.54 -5.54
N GLN A 101 18.52 13.32 -6.45
CA GLN A 101 19.28 13.90 -7.53
C GLN A 101 20.19 14.92 -6.87
N ASP A 102 21.30 14.41 -6.33
CA ASP A 102 22.35 15.17 -5.66
C ASP A 102 22.64 16.40 -6.52
N CYS A 103 22.43 17.56 -5.91
CA CYS A 103 22.85 18.85 -6.40
C CYS A 103 24.27 18.72 -6.94
N ILE A 104 24.38 18.61 -8.27
CA ILE A 104 25.66 18.56 -8.95
C ILE A 104 26.28 19.93 -8.70
N PHE A 105 27.28 19.96 -7.82
CA PHE A 105 28.11 21.10 -7.54
C PHE A 105 28.50 21.74 -8.87
N ILE A 106 28.03 22.96 -9.12
CA ILE A 106 28.68 23.85 -10.07
C ILE A 106 29.97 24.26 -9.38
N GLU A 107 31.00 23.43 -9.49
CA GLU A 107 32.35 23.83 -9.11
C GLU A 107 32.78 24.87 -10.13
N ALA A 108 32.76 26.14 -9.71
CA ALA A 108 33.22 27.25 -10.50
C ALA A 108 34.69 27.01 -10.88
N ALA A 109 34.97 26.90 -12.17
CA ALA A 109 36.32 26.76 -12.70
C ALA A 109 37.23 27.89 -12.16
N PRO A 110 38.48 27.58 -11.74
CA PRO A 110 39.40 28.61 -11.25
C PRO A 110 39.81 29.56 -12.39
N PRO A 111 40.02 30.86 -12.13
CA PRO A 111 40.40 31.81 -13.16
C PRO A 111 41.78 31.47 -13.72
N ALA A 112 41.84 31.32 -15.04
CA ALA A 112 43.09 31.12 -15.77
C ALA A 112 44.03 32.31 -15.51
N GLY A 113 45.23 32.02 -14.99
CA GLY A 113 46.24 33.01 -14.68
C GLY A 113 46.66 33.81 -15.92
N GLY A 114 46.51 35.13 -15.84
CA GLY A 114 47.16 36.07 -16.73
C GLY A 114 48.59 36.32 -16.25
N ARG A 115 49.58 35.82 -17.01
CA ARG A 115 50.94 36.36 -16.97
C ARG A 115 51.00 37.56 -17.91
N SER A 116 51.41 38.70 -17.37
CA SER A 116 52.09 39.78 -18.10
C SER A 116 53.33 40.17 -17.32
#